data_AF-A0A3D0XZB2-F1
#
_entry.id   AF-A0A3D0XZB2-F1
#
_cell.length_a   1.000
_cell.length_b   1.000
_cell.length_c   1.000
_cell.angle_alpha   90.00
_cell.angle_beta   90.00
_cell.angle_gamma   90.00
#
_symmetry.space_group_name_H-M   'P 1'
#
loop_
_entity.id
_entity.type
_entity.pdbx_description
1 polymer ?
#
loop_
_entity_poly.entity_id
_entity_poly.type
_entity_poly.pdbx_seq_one_letter_code
_entity_poly.pdbx_strand_id
1 'polypeptide(L)'
;MKKTLRFFIITFLLCVLIYICKIDNIPDNIIVYEKESINFGDFFGLTYKLKNSDLNTIMTTSSLGNNLDSNNIIQVKLFDKINLKDVNVSVIEKTTVIPVGQVSGLKLYTNGVMVVGMGEIKAEDGKSYKPYENTNIQEGDRIIKIDNEEVLNTNSLIEMVNKSQGKTLNIEFIKKGEVCSTEITPIKSKDKAYKIGLWVRDSNAGIGTLSIYEPSTGNFAALGHGITDIDTGDLVEISNGEFLTTNIVSIEKGKKGNPRKNKRNNRKSEKKLEKYIKTQMLEYMEL
;
A
#
# COMPACT_ATOMS: atom_id res chain seq x y z
N MET A 1 -23.59 6.18 -69.95
CA MET A 1 -23.68 5.12 -68.92
C MET A 1 -22.37 4.76 -68.24
N LYS A 2 -21.25 4.48 -68.94
CA LYS A 2 -20.00 4.05 -68.25
C LYS A 2 -19.37 5.11 -67.31
N LYS A 3 -19.46 6.40 -67.65
CA LYS A 3 -18.92 7.50 -66.82
C LYS A 3 -19.76 7.74 -65.55
N THR A 4 -21.08 7.66 -65.64
CA THR A 4 -21.98 7.82 -64.48
C THR A 4 -21.84 6.64 -63.51
N LEU A 5 -21.69 5.41 -64.01
CA LEU A 5 -21.43 4.24 -63.18
C LEU A 5 -20.12 4.36 -62.40
N ARG A 6 -19.02 4.81 -63.05
CA ARG A 6 -17.74 5.04 -62.37
C ARG A 6 -17.85 6.09 -61.26
N PHE A 7 -18.62 7.15 -61.49
CA PHE A 7 -18.87 8.18 -60.48
C PHE A 7 -19.57 7.59 -59.24
N PHE A 8 -20.65 6.82 -59.42
CA PHE A 8 -21.33 6.16 -58.30
C PHE A 8 -20.43 5.21 -57.51
N ILE A 9 -19.58 4.44 -58.19
CA ILE A 9 -18.62 3.54 -57.53
C ILE A 9 -17.63 4.32 -56.68
N ILE A 10 -17.09 5.43 -57.20
CA ILE A 10 -16.14 6.27 -56.47
C ILE A 10 -16.79 6.89 -55.23
N THR A 11 -18.01 7.42 -55.35
CA THR A 11 -18.74 8.00 -54.21
C THR A 11 -19.05 6.93 -53.15
N PHE A 12 -19.46 5.73 -53.57
CA PHE A 12 -19.70 4.62 -52.64
C PHE A 12 -18.42 4.22 -51.89
N LEU A 13 -17.31 4.10 -52.60
CA LEU A 13 -16.02 3.72 -51.99
C LEU A 13 -15.51 4.80 -51.04
N LEU A 14 -15.74 6.08 -51.34
CA LEU A 14 -15.46 7.19 -50.44
C LEU A 14 -16.32 7.11 -49.17
N CYS A 15 -17.61 6.80 -49.29
CA CYS A 15 -18.48 6.58 -48.13
C CYS A 15 -17.96 5.43 -47.27
N VAL A 16 -17.60 4.29 -47.86
CA VAL A 16 -17.04 3.14 -47.12
C VAL A 16 -15.75 3.52 -46.39
N LEU A 17 -14.86 4.27 -47.04
CA LEU A 17 -13.62 4.75 -46.42
C LEU A 17 -13.90 5.62 -45.19
N ILE A 18 -14.90 6.51 -45.27
CA ILE A 18 -15.31 7.35 -44.13
C ILE A 18 -15.78 6.48 -42.95
N TYR A 19 -16.57 5.43 -43.20
CA TYR A 19 -17.02 4.51 -42.14
C TYR A 19 -15.84 3.75 -41.51
N ILE A 20 -14.91 3.24 -42.32
CA ILE A 20 -13.72 2.53 -41.81
C ILE A 20 -12.90 3.45 -40.91
N CYS A 21 -12.57 4.66 -41.38
CA CYS A 21 -11.82 5.61 -40.58
C CYS A 21 -12.53 5.96 -39.27
N LYS A 22 -13.87 6.03 -39.25
CA LYS A 22 -14.61 6.30 -38.01
C LYS A 22 -14.57 5.14 -37.03
N ILE A 23 -14.69 3.90 -37.51
CA ILE A 23 -14.62 2.69 -36.67
C ILE A 23 -13.22 2.53 -36.08
N ASP A 24 -12.17 2.79 -36.86
CA ASP A 24 -10.78 2.71 -36.39
C ASP A 24 -10.45 3.76 -35.33
N ASN A 25 -11.11 4.92 -35.36
CA ASN A 25 -10.94 5.96 -34.35
C ASN A 25 -11.62 5.65 -33.01
N ILE A 26 -12.52 4.66 -32.96
CA ILE A 26 -13.10 4.21 -31.69
C ILE A 26 -12.03 3.38 -30.97
N PRO A 27 -11.61 3.72 -29.75
CA PRO A 27 -10.60 2.95 -29.02
C PRO A 27 -11.11 1.55 -28.65
N ASP A 28 -10.20 0.58 -28.53
CA ASP A 28 -10.54 -0.80 -28.11
C ASP A 28 -10.86 -0.87 -26.61
N ASN A 29 -10.25 0.01 -25.80
CA ASN A 29 -10.39 0.05 -24.36
C ASN A 29 -10.65 1.48 -23.87
N ILE A 30 -11.62 1.66 -22.99
CA ILE A 30 -11.98 2.94 -22.39
C ILE A 30 -12.03 2.77 -20.87
N ILE A 31 -11.43 3.72 -20.16
CA ILE A 31 -11.50 3.81 -18.70
C ILE A 31 -12.37 5.02 -18.35
N VAL A 32 -13.34 4.83 -17.45
CA VAL A 32 -14.34 5.84 -17.11
C VAL A 32 -14.51 5.88 -15.59
N TYR A 33 -14.68 7.07 -15.02
CA TYR A 33 -14.99 7.18 -13.61
C TYR A 33 -16.46 6.85 -13.35
N GLU A 34 -16.76 6.34 -12.15
CA GLU A 34 -18.15 6.17 -11.72
C GLU A 34 -18.98 7.44 -11.95
N LYS A 35 -20.18 7.25 -12.51
CA LYS A 35 -21.16 8.32 -12.81
C LYS A 35 -20.74 9.30 -13.92
N GLU A 36 -19.65 9.03 -14.65
CA GLU A 36 -19.35 9.75 -15.89
C GLU A 36 -20.09 9.12 -17.08
N SER A 37 -20.53 9.98 -18.00
CA SER A 37 -21.16 9.55 -19.26
C SER A 37 -20.12 9.47 -20.37
N ILE A 38 -20.15 8.38 -21.12
CA ILE A 38 -19.32 8.25 -22.34
C ILE A 38 -20.14 8.73 -23.52
N ASN A 39 -19.56 9.57 -24.37
CA ASN A 39 -20.15 9.97 -25.65
C ASN A 39 -19.32 9.42 -26.83
N PHE A 40 -19.90 8.49 -27.58
CA PHE A 40 -19.26 7.88 -28.76
C PHE A 40 -19.50 8.63 -30.07
N GLY A 41 -20.24 9.76 -30.02
CA GLY A 41 -20.65 10.52 -31.20
C GLY A 41 -21.76 9.81 -31.99
N ASP A 42 -22.70 10.60 -32.50
CA ASP A 42 -23.80 10.08 -33.32
C ASP A 42 -23.37 10.04 -34.79
N PHE A 43 -23.20 8.83 -35.31
CA PHE A 43 -22.98 8.61 -36.74
C PHE A 43 -24.12 7.80 -37.34
N PHE A 44 -24.51 8.15 -38.56
CA PHE A 44 -25.64 7.52 -39.23
C PHE A 44 -25.43 6.00 -39.32
N GLY A 45 -26.40 5.24 -38.84
CA GLY A 45 -26.37 3.78 -38.88
C GLY A 45 -25.44 3.10 -37.87
N LEU A 46 -24.66 3.81 -37.05
CA LEU A 46 -23.91 3.17 -35.95
C LEU A 46 -24.77 3.09 -34.69
N THR A 47 -24.83 1.92 -34.07
CA THR A 47 -25.52 1.68 -32.80
C THR A 47 -24.58 1.04 -31.79
N TYR A 48 -24.73 1.40 -30.52
CA TYR A 48 -23.88 0.93 -29.42
C TYR A 48 -24.75 0.12 -28.44
N LYS A 49 -24.38 -1.13 -28.16
CA LYS A 49 -25.13 -2.02 -27.26
C LYS A 49 -24.25 -2.55 -26.13
N LEU A 50 -24.73 -2.45 -24.90
CA LEU A 50 -24.08 -3.01 -23.72
C LEU A 50 -24.50 -4.48 -23.54
N LYS A 51 -23.55 -5.38 -23.29
CA LYS A 51 -23.80 -6.83 -23.28
C LYS A 51 -24.20 -7.39 -21.89
N ASN A 52 -23.90 -6.70 -20.79
CA ASN A 52 -23.79 -7.32 -19.46
C ASN A 52 -24.82 -6.92 -18.39
N SER A 53 -25.73 -5.97 -18.65
CA SER A 53 -26.87 -5.75 -17.75
C SER A 53 -28.11 -6.42 -18.34
N ASP A 54 -28.91 -7.09 -17.50
CA ASP A 54 -30.20 -7.75 -17.82
C ASP A 54 -31.30 -6.76 -18.28
N LEU A 55 -30.92 -5.69 -18.96
CA LEU A 55 -31.78 -4.66 -19.51
C LEU A 55 -31.43 -4.49 -20.98
N ASN A 56 -32.30 -4.98 -21.86
CA ASN A 56 -32.37 -4.63 -23.29
C ASN A 56 -32.68 -3.13 -23.52
N THR A 57 -32.29 -2.25 -22.61
CA THR A 57 -32.76 -0.87 -22.53
C THR A 57 -31.59 0.09 -22.44
N ILE A 58 -30.81 0.15 -23.51
CA ILE A 58 -30.17 1.41 -23.93
C ILE A 58 -30.48 1.55 -25.42
N MET A 59 -31.67 2.08 -25.71
CA MET A 59 -31.98 2.56 -27.06
C MET A 59 -31.40 3.97 -27.22
N THR A 60 -30.66 4.16 -28.32
CA THR A 60 -30.56 5.42 -29.07
C THR A 60 -30.12 6.69 -28.31
N THR A 61 -29.18 6.61 -27.38
CA THR A 61 -28.53 7.83 -26.88
C THR A 61 -27.02 7.66 -26.81
N SER A 62 -26.30 8.61 -27.40
CA SER A 62 -24.85 8.73 -27.38
C SER A 62 -24.27 8.79 -25.97
N SER A 63 -25.06 9.10 -24.93
CA SER A 63 -24.67 9.06 -23.53
C SER A 63 -25.10 7.76 -22.83
N LEU A 64 -24.13 6.89 -22.48
CA LEU A 64 -24.37 5.78 -21.55
C LEU A 64 -24.28 6.34 -20.13
N GLY A 65 -25.43 6.53 -19.49
CA GLY A 65 -25.53 7.00 -18.10
C GLY A 65 -26.23 5.98 -17.21
N ASN A 66 -25.53 5.57 -16.16
CA ASN A 66 -26.05 5.11 -14.86
C ASN A 66 -26.04 3.62 -14.48
N ASN A 67 -25.56 2.68 -15.30
CA ASN A 67 -25.33 1.29 -14.82
C ASN A 67 -24.16 0.65 -15.57
N LEU A 68 -22.94 1.05 -15.20
CA LEU A 68 -21.74 0.40 -15.68
C LEU A 68 -21.03 -0.24 -14.47
N ASP A 69 -21.25 -1.55 -14.30
CA ASP A 69 -20.49 -2.37 -13.35
C ASP A 69 -19.05 -2.65 -13.84
N SER A 70 -18.23 -3.29 -13.00
CA SER A 70 -16.85 -3.64 -13.33
C SER A 70 -16.79 -4.58 -14.55
N ASN A 71 -16.00 -4.15 -15.56
CA ASN A 71 -15.79 -4.81 -16.85
C ASN A 71 -17.03 -4.99 -17.73
N ASN A 72 -17.32 -3.97 -18.52
CA ASN A 72 -18.40 -3.95 -19.49
C ASN A 72 -17.90 -4.02 -20.93
N ILE A 73 -18.63 -4.71 -21.81
CA ILE A 73 -18.32 -4.76 -23.25
C ILE A 73 -19.43 -4.03 -24.01
N ILE A 74 -19.03 -3.01 -24.78
CA ILE A 74 -19.90 -2.27 -25.70
C ILE A 74 -19.67 -2.81 -27.11
N GLN A 75 -20.73 -3.27 -27.76
CA GLN A 75 -20.71 -3.71 -29.15
C GLN A 75 -21.11 -2.55 -30.07
N VAL A 76 -20.25 -2.23 -31.03
CA VAL A 76 -20.50 -1.27 -32.11
C VAL A 76 -21.11 -2.02 -33.29
N LYS A 77 -22.36 -1.73 -33.63
CA LYS A 77 -23.08 -2.35 -34.75
C LYS A 77 -23.40 -1.36 -35.86
N LEU A 78 -23.39 -1.81 -37.10
CA LEU A 78 -23.90 -1.09 -38.26
C LEU A 78 -25.34 -1.54 -38.57
N PHE A 79 -26.26 -0.58 -38.63
CA PHE A 79 -27.70 -0.75 -38.84
C PHE A 79 -28.31 -1.84 -37.94
N ASP A 80 -27.85 -1.95 -36.70
CA ASP A 80 -28.22 -2.99 -35.72
C ASP A 80 -27.97 -4.45 -36.14
N LYS A 81 -27.34 -4.69 -37.29
CA LYS A 81 -27.23 -6.02 -37.92
C LYS A 81 -25.80 -6.55 -37.97
N ILE A 82 -24.83 -5.69 -38.28
CA ILE A 82 -23.44 -6.11 -38.51
C ILE A 82 -22.61 -5.68 -37.29
N ASN A 83 -21.99 -6.63 -36.59
CA ASN A 83 -21.04 -6.29 -35.53
C ASN A 83 -19.74 -5.80 -36.17
N LEU A 84 -19.32 -4.58 -35.82
CA LEU A 84 -18.13 -3.96 -36.37
C LEU A 84 -16.95 -4.04 -35.40
N LYS A 85 -17.20 -3.84 -34.11
CA LYS A 85 -16.14 -3.73 -33.09
C LYS A 85 -16.71 -3.94 -31.68
N ASP A 86 -15.94 -4.59 -30.81
CA ASP A 86 -16.24 -4.69 -29.40
C ASP A 86 -15.26 -3.79 -28.63
N VAL A 87 -15.78 -2.96 -27.71
CA VAL A 87 -15.03 -1.99 -26.91
C VAL A 87 -15.14 -2.37 -25.44
N ASN A 88 -14.01 -2.56 -24.78
CA ASN A 88 -13.97 -2.84 -23.35
C ASN A 88 -14.04 -1.53 -22.56
N VAL A 89 -14.95 -1.47 -21.60
CA VAL A 89 -15.12 -0.34 -20.69
C VAL A 89 -14.82 -0.79 -19.28
N SER A 90 -13.79 -0.20 -18.69
CA SER A 90 -13.44 -0.36 -17.28
C SER A 90 -13.97 0.85 -16.52
N VAL A 91 -14.88 0.61 -15.59
CA VAL A 91 -15.30 1.65 -14.64
C VAL A 91 -14.39 1.60 -13.43
N ILE A 92 -13.86 2.76 -13.06
CA ILE A 92 -13.03 2.93 -11.87
C ILE A 92 -13.68 3.93 -10.92
N GLU A 93 -13.49 3.70 -9.63
CA GLU A 93 -13.97 4.63 -8.59
C GLU A 93 -13.34 6.01 -8.75
N LYS A 94 -14.15 7.04 -8.49
CA LYS A 94 -13.68 8.43 -8.52
C LYS A 94 -13.08 8.81 -7.18
N THR A 95 -11.76 8.64 -7.03
CA THR A 95 -11.05 9.09 -5.83
C THR A 95 -10.71 10.58 -5.92
N THR A 96 -11.05 11.35 -4.87
CA THR A 96 -10.67 12.77 -4.75
C THR A 96 -9.59 12.91 -3.68
N VAL A 97 -8.47 13.52 -4.05
CA VAL A 97 -7.32 13.72 -3.16
C VAL A 97 -6.94 15.20 -3.08
N ILE A 98 -6.38 15.59 -1.94
CA ILE A 98 -5.81 16.92 -1.70
C ILE A 98 -4.29 16.82 -1.92
N PRO A 99 -3.71 17.52 -2.90
CA PRO A 99 -2.26 17.62 -3.04
C PRO A 99 -1.70 18.46 -1.89
N VAL A 100 -0.62 18.00 -1.25
CA VAL A 100 -0.04 18.68 -0.08
C VAL A 100 1.36 19.20 -0.36
N GLY A 101 2.33 18.33 -0.65
CA GLY A 101 3.72 18.70 -0.92
C GLY A 101 4.53 19.14 0.31
N GLN A 102 4.07 18.84 1.52
CA GLN A 102 4.69 19.29 2.76
C GLN A 102 5.57 18.20 3.40
N VAL A 103 6.72 18.59 3.96
CA VAL A 103 7.54 17.70 4.79
C VAL A 103 6.85 17.49 6.13
N SER A 104 6.66 16.23 6.51
CA SER A 104 6.04 15.84 7.78
C SER A 104 6.78 14.68 8.43
N GLY A 105 6.70 14.61 9.75
CA GLY A 105 7.10 13.42 10.49
C GLY A 105 6.02 12.35 10.38
N LEU A 106 6.46 11.11 10.31
CA LEU A 106 5.60 9.95 10.23
C LEU A 106 5.98 9.01 11.37
N LYS A 107 4.99 8.56 12.13
CA LYS A 107 5.11 7.37 12.98
C LYS A 107 4.31 6.26 12.33
N LEU A 108 4.95 5.15 12.05
CA LEU A 108 4.37 4.04 11.31
C LEU A 108 4.40 2.83 12.21
N TYR A 109 3.26 2.14 12.32
CA TYR A 109 3.15 0.95 13.13
C TYR A 109 3.11 -0.28 12.23
N THR A 110 3.83 -1.31 12.63
CA THR A 110 3.81 -2.63 11.99
C THR A 110 2.61 -3.42 12.48
N ASN A 111 2.19 -4.45 11.73
CA ASN A 111 1.17 -5.37 12.21
C ASN A 111 1.81 -6.38 13.19
N GLY A 112 1.78 -6.12 14.50
CA GLY A 112 2.54 -6.90 15.48
C GLY A 112 3.92 -6.31 15.76
N VAL A 113 4.71 -7.03 16.55
CA VAL A 113 5.94 -6.48 17.17
C VAL A 113 7.18 -7.15 16.59
N MET A 114 8.15 -6.35 16.16
CA MET A 114 9.41 -6.81 15.60
C MET A 114 10.46 -6.98 16.69
N VAL A 115 11.18 -8.09 16.66
CA VAL A 115 12.31 -8.39 17.55
C VAL A 115 13.55 -7.63 17.07
N VAL A 116 14.12 -6.81 17.93
CA VAL A 116 15.31 -5.96 17.65
C VAL A 116 16.53 -6.36 18.47
N GLY A 117 16.37 -7.32 19.37
CA GLY A 117 17.45 -7.84 20.20
C GLY A 117 16.94 -8.82 21.24
N MET A 118 17.87 -9.40 21.98
CA MET A 118 17.57 -10.31 23.08
C MET A 118 18.49 -10.04 24.26
N GLY A 119 17.99 -10.26 25.48
CA GLY A 119 18.69 -9.96 26.72
C GLY A 119 18.53 -11.04 27.78
N GLU A 120 19.40 -11.06 28.77
CA GLU A 120 19.25 -11.97 29.91
C GLU A 120 18.29 -11.40 30.95
N ILE A 121 17.38 -12.23 31.46
CA ILE A 121 16.46 -11.84 32.53
C ILE A 121 17.04 -12.27 33.87
N LYS A 122 17.22 -11.32 34.79
CA LYS A 122 17.55 -11.62 36.19
C LYS A 122 16.28 -11.97 36.97
N ALA A 123 16.13 -13.23 37.34
CA ALA A 123 15.00 -13.70 38.13
C ALA A 123 15.12 -13.32 39.62
N GLU A 124 14.03 -13.53 40.37
CA GLU A 124 13.99 -13.32 41.83
C GLU A 124 15.02 -14.20 42.58
N ASP A 125 15.37 -15.38 42.04
CA ASP A 125 16.38 -16.29 42.61
C ASP A 125 17.84 -15.80 42.42
N GLY A 126 18.03 -14.67 41.74
CA GLY A 126 19.34 -14.09 41.46
C GLY A 126 20.07 -14.71 40.27
N LYS A 127 19.51 -15.74 39.62
CA LYS A 127 20.05 -16.33 38.40
C LYS A 127 19.58 -15.56 37.17
N SER A 128 20.34 -15.69 36.09
CA SER A 128 20.01 -15.10 34.79
C SER A 128 19.49 -16.18 33.86
N TYR A 129 18.37 -15.93 33.18
CA TYR A 129 17.70 -16.86 32.30
C TYR A 129 17.55 -16.26 30.89
N LYS A 130 17.55 -17.13 29.87
CA LYS A 130 17.31 -16.79 28.46
C LYS A 130 16.15 -17.63 27.91
N PRO A 131 14.89 -17.25 28.15
CA PRO A 131 13.74 -18.07 27.75
C PRO A 131 13.65 -18.32 26.23
N TYR A 132 14.20 -17.40 25.43
CA TYR A 132 14.21 -17.45 23.96
C TYR A 132 15.31 -18.33 23.35
N GLU A 133 16.25 -18.87 24.13
CA GLU A 133 17.45 -19.51 23.55
C GLU A 133 17.14 -20.73 22.67
N ASN A 134 16.03 -21.42 22.93
CA ASN A 134 15.61 -22.62 22.21
C ASN A 134 14.46 -22.38 21.20
N THR A 135 14.10 -21.12 20.92
CA THR A 135 12.84 -20.79 20.23
C THR A 135 13.04 -20.43 18.76
N ASN A 136 14.29 -20.42 18.28
CA ASN A 136 14.70 -20.01 16.93
C ASN A 136 14.28 -18.58 16.53
N ILE A 137 13.76 -17.79 17.47
CA ILE A 137 13.45 -16.38 17.28
C ILE A 137 14.76 -15.60 17.13
N GLN A 138 14.83 -14.76 16.10
CA GLN A 138 15.99 -13.95 15.75
C GLN A 138 15.62 -12.47 15.58
N GLU A 139 16.62 -11.59 15.59
CA GLU A 139 16.42 -10.19 15.24
C GLU A 139 15.85 -10.09 13.82
N GLY A 140 14.81 -9.28 13.66
CA GLY A 140 14.03 -9.15 12.43
C GLY A 140 12.79 -10.05 12.34
N ASP A 141 12.63 -11.01 13.24
CA ASP A 141 11.38 -11.79 13.31
C ASP A 141 10.25 -10.93 13.89
N ARG A 142 9.01 -11.18 13.43
CA ARG A 142 7.83 -10.41 13.86
C ARG A 142 6.84 -11.28 14.62
N ILE A 143 6.62 -10.99 15.89
CA ILE A 143 5.61 -11.68 16.70
C ILE A 143 4.22 -11.13 16.33
N ILE A 144 3.32 -12.01 15.95
CA ILE A 144 1.96 -11.67 15.49
C ILE A 144 0.87 -12.19 16.42
N LYS A 145 1.15 -13.25 17.19
CA LYS A 145 0.16 -13.88 18.07
C LYS A 145 0.82 -14.51 19.29
N ILE A 146 0.12 -14.44 20.42
CA ILE A 146 0.41 -15.24 21.60
C ILE A 146 -0.84 -16.05 21.95
N ASP A 147 -0.67 -17.35 22.08
CA ASP A 147 -1.72 -18.35 22.21
C ASP A 147 -2.77 -18.19 21.09
N ASN A 148 -3.95 -17.65 21.42
CA ASN A 148 -5.03 -17.40 20.47
C ASN A 148 -5.35 -15.90 20.32
N GLU A 149 -4.56 -15.00 20.93
CA GLU A 149 -4.79 -13.55 20.92
C GLU A 149 -3.77 -12.84 20.00
N GLU A 150 -4.25 -11.94 19.14
CA GLU A 150 -3.39 -11.15 18.23
C GLU A 150 -2.57 -10.10 18.97
N VAL A 151 -1.27 -10.04 18.67
CA VAL A 151 -0.38 -9.01 19.21
C VAL A 151 -0.44 -7.81 18.29
N LEU A 152 -1.03 -6.71 18.76
CA LEU A 152 -1.17 -5.49 17.95
C LEU A 152 -0.05 -4.48 18.16
N ASN A 153 0.50 -4.42 19.38
CA ASN A 153 1.50 -3.44 19.78
C ASN A 153 2.33 -3.96 20.97
N THR A 154 3.36 -3.21 21.35
CA THR A 154 4.30 -3.58 22.42
C THR A 154 3.60 -3.76 23.76
N ASN A 155 2.63 -2.89 24.08
CA ASN A 155 1.89 -2.96 25.35
C ASN A 155 1.00 -4.20 25.42
N SER A 156 0.33 -4.53 24.32
CA SER A 156 -0.48 -5.75 24.19
C SER A 156 0.38 -7.00 24.42
N LEU A 157 1.60 -7.05 23.88
CA LEU A 157 2.54 -8.15 24.14
C LEU A 157 2.89 -8.24 25.63
N ILE A 158 3.22 -7.12 26.27
CA ILE A 158 3.56 -7.07 27.70
C ILE A 158 2.39 -7.57 28.57
N GLU A 159 1.18 -7.13 28.27
CA GLU A 159 -0.02 -7.54 29.01
C GLU A 159 -0.25 -9.05 28.90
N MET A 160 -0.15 -9.60 27.68
CA MET A 160 -0.30 -11.04 27.43
C MET A 160 0.76 -11.86 28.19
N VAL A 161 2.02 -11.44 28.14
CA VAL A 161 3.12 -12.11 28.84
C VAL A 161 2.91 -12.06 30.36
N ASN A 162 2.47 -10.94 30.92
CA ASN A 162 2.20 -10.83 32.36
C ASN A 162 0.96 -11.61 32.80
N LYS A 163 -0.08 -11.67 31.97
CA LYS A 163 -1.31 -12.45 32.20
C LYS A 163 -1.05 -13.96 32.25
N SER A 164 0.01 -14.44 31.59
CA SER A 164 0.44 -15.85 31.64
C SER A 164 0.74 -16.35 33.06
N GLN A 165 1.16 -15.46 33.96
CA GLN A 165 1.65 -15.78 35.29
C GLN A 165 2.74 -16.89 35.31
N GLY A 166 3.61 -16.90 34.30
CA GLY A 166 4.71 -17.87 34.17
C GLY A 166 4.32 -19.20 33.55
N LYS A 167 3.11 -19.32 33.01
CA LYS A 167 2.72 -20.45 32.16
C LYS A 167 3.41 -20.34 30.80
N THR A 168 3.71 -21.49 30.20
CA THR A 168 4.20 -21.57 28.83
C THR A 168 3.20 -20.93 27.88
N LEU A 169 3.72 -20.07 27.01
CA LEU A 169 2.99 -19.35 25.97
C LEU A 169 3.36 -19.95 24.61
N ASN A 170 2.37 -20.13 23.74
CA ASN A 170 2.61 -20.41 22.33
C ASN A 170 2.77 -19.07 21.59
N ILE A 171 3.89 -18.85 20.93
CA ILE A 171 4.17 -17.63 20.18
C ILE A 171 4.19 -17.94 18.70
N GLU A 172 3.33 -17.28 17.93
CA GLU A 172 3.38 -17.28 16.47
C GLU A 172 4.14 -16.04 15.98
N PHE A 173 5.12 -16.26 15.11
CA PHE A 173 5.98 -15.22 14.58
C PHE A 173 6.27 -15.45 13.09
N ILE A 174 6.49 -14.35 12.37
CA ILE A 174 6.88 -14.37 10.96
C ILE A 174 8.39 -14.34 10.86
N LYS A 175 8.95 -15.34 10.19
CA LYS A 175 10.37 -15.45 9.87
C LYS A 175 10.52 -15.60 8.36
N LYS A 176 11.18 -14.64 7.71
CA LYS A 176 11.35 -14.62 6.24
C LYS A 176 10.03 -14.76 5.44
N GLY A 177 8.93 -14.24 5.98
CA GLY A 177 7.60 -14.31 5.35
C GLY A 177 6.80 -15.57 5.64
N GLU A 178 7.36 -16.55 6.36
CA GLU A 178 6.67 -17.77 6.77
C GLU A 178 6.23 -17.67 8.23
N VAL A 179 5.03 -18.17 8.53
CA VAL A 179 4.50 -18.24 9.91
C VAL A 179 5.14 -19.45 10.61
N CYS A 180 5.85 -19.16 11.69
CA CYS A 180 6.46 -20.13 12.60
C CYS A 180 5.77 -20.06 13.96
N SER A 181 5.82 -21.15 14.73
CA SER A 181 5.30 -21.22 16.09
C SER A 181 6.34 -21.83 17.02
N THR A 182 6.41 -21.33 18.26
CA THR A 182 7.33 -21.81 19.30
C THR A 182 6.71 -21.62 20.68
N GLU A 183 7.18 -22.40 21.65
CA GLU A 183 6.78 -22.24 23.05
C GLU A 183 7.84 -21.46 23.84
N ILE A 184 7.41 -20.50 24.68
CA ILE A 184 8.28 -19.76 25.60
C ILE A 184 7.65 -19.76 26.99
N THR A 185 8.42 -20.07 28.02
CA THR A 185 7.99 -19.94 29.42
C THR A 185 8.51 -18.61 30.00
N PRO A 186 7.64 -17.64 30.32
CA PRO A 186 8.06 -16.36 30.90
C PRO A 186 8.67 -16.52 32.28
N ILE A 187 9.69 -15.72 32.57
CA ILE A 187 10.40 -15.71 33.84
C ILE A 187 10.05 -14.45 34.62
N LYS A 188 9.72 -14.62 35.89
CA LYS A 188 9.43 -13.50 36.78
C LYS A 188 10.72 -12.76 37.15
N SER A 189 10.82 -11.51 36.71
CA SER A 189 11.91 -10.59 37.04
C SER A 189 11.81 -10.08 38.48
N LYS A 190 12.89 -9.50 38.99
CA LYS A 190 12.94 -8.81 40.30
C LYS A 190 11.90 -7.69 40.45
N ASP A 191 11.50 -7.08 39.34
CA ASP A 191 10.49 -6.02 39.30
C ASP A 191 9.04 -6.57 39.37
N LYS A 192 8.87 -7.87 39.69
CA LYS A 192 7.60 -8.59 39.76
C LYS A 192 6.83 -8.72 38.45
N ALA A 193 7.42 -8.30 37.33
CA ALA A 193 6.88 -8.51 35.99
C ALA A 193 7.41 -9.82 35.39
N TYR A 194 6.59 -10.50 34.59
CA TYR A 194 7.02 -11.63 33.77
C TYR A 194 7.66 -11.12 32.49
N LYS A 195 8.80 -11.72 32.14
CA LYS A 195 9.59 -11.36 30.98
C LYS A 195 9.94 -12.57 30.11
N ILE A 196 10.13 -12.36 28.82
CA ILE A 196 10.55 -13.40 27.86
C ILE A 196 11.95 -13.17 27.28
N GLY A 197 12.57 -12.01 27.55
CA GLY A 197 13.97 -11.72 27.23
C GLY A 197 14.16 -11.21 25.80
N LEU A 198 13.08 -10.73 25.18
CA LEU A 198 13.08 -10.19 23.83
C LEU A 198 12.97 -8.67 23.89
N TRP A 199 13.79 -7.98 23.11
CA TRP A 199 13.66 -6.55 22.89
C TRP A 199 12.84 -6.38 21.64
N VAL A 200 11.73 -5.66 21.74
CA VAL A 200 10.79 -5.51 20.63
C VAL A 200 10.42 -4.05 20.41
N ARG A 201 9.89 -3.77 19.22
CA ARG A 201 9.22 -2.52 18.87
C ARG A 201 8.08 -2.77 17.88
N ASP A 202 7.06 -1.94 17.95
CA ASP A 202 5.90 -1.96 17.05
C ASP A 202 5.89 -0.81 16.04
N SER A 203 6.86 0.09 16.11
CA SER A 203 6.82 1.31 15.34
C SER A 203 8.18 1.81 14.86
N ASN A 204 8.13 2.51 13.73
CA ASN A 204 9.25 3.19 13.10
C ASN A 204 8.87 4.67 12.90
N ALA A 205 9.81 5.57 13.20
CA ALA A 205 9.65 6.99 12.92
C ALA A 205 10.46 7.39 11.68
N GLY A 206 9.86 8.20 10.82
CA GLY A 206 10.46 8.66 9.57
C GLY A 206 10.11 10.11 9.27
N ILE A 207 10.77 10.66 8.26
CA ILE A 207 10.46 11.99 7.71
C ILE A 207 10.22 11.80 6.22
N GLY A 208 9.06 12.22 5.75
CA GLY A 208 8.64 12.09 4.36
C GLY A 208 8.01 13.38 3.85
N THR A 209 7.86 13.47 2.53
CA THR A 209 7.06 14.52 1.90
C THR A 209 5.68 13.95 1.63
N LEU A 210 4.69 14.44 2.38
CA LEU A 210 3.29 14.11 2.14
C LEU A 210 2.92 14.64 0.75
N SER A 211 2.57 13.74 -0.15
CA SER A 211 2.28 14.06 -1.55
C SER A 211 0.79 14.33 -1.74
N ILE A 212 -0.04 13.40 -1.28
CA ILE A 212 -1.49 13.48 -1.33
C ILE A 212 -2.13 12.99 -0.04
N TYR A 213 -3.31 13.53 0.27
CA TYR A 213 -4.19 13.10 1.34
C TYR A 213 -5.59 12.85 0.78
N GLU A 214 -6.23 11.75 1.18
CA GLU A 214 -7.58 11.38 0.76
C GLU A 214 -8.57 11.63 1.92
N PRO A 215 -9.45 12.65 1.84
CA PRO A 215 -10.33 13.00 2.95
C PRO A 215 -11.40 11.95 3.29
N SER A 216 -11.82 11.13 2.32
CA SER A 216 -12.84 10.09 2.50
C SER A 216 -12.40 8.98 3.43
N THR A 217 -11.15 8.54 3.29
CA THR A 217 -10.58 7.42 4.03
C THR A 217 -9.66 7.86 5.17
N GLY A 218 -9.19 9.12 5.12
CA GLY A 218 -8.09 9.59 5.98
C GLY A 218 -6.72 9.07 5.53
N ASN A 219 -6.64 8.33 4.42
CA ASN A 219 -5.40 7.78 3.91
C ASN A 219 -4.51 8.89 3.34
N PHE A 220 -3.21 8.60 3.30
CA PHE A 220 -2.23 9.49 2.72
C PHE A 220 -1.20 8.72 1.92
N ALA A 221 -0.57 9.41 0.98
CA ALA A 221 0.57 8.86 0.25
C ALA A 221 1.74 9.84 0.23
N ALA A 222 2.93 9.28 0.43
CA ALA A 222 4.20 9.99 0.32
C ALA A 222 5.03 9.35 -0.80
N LEU A 223 5.50 10.16 -1.74
CA LEU A 223 6.33 9.71 -2.84
C LEU A 223 7.79 9.65 -2.39
N GLY A 224 8.44 8.49 -2.54
CA GLY A 224 9.80 8.29 -2.05
C GLY A 224 10.28 6.85 -2.19
N HIS A 225 11.38 6.53 -1.50
CA HIS A 225 11.84 5.15 -1.36
C HIS A 225 11.02 4.48 -0.25
N GLY A 226 10.77 3.17 -0.40
CA GLY A 226 10.14 2.38 0.65
C GLY A 226 10.91 2.50 1.97
N ILE A 227 10.18 2.39 3.07
CA ILE A 227 10.75 2.52 4.40
C ILE A 227 11.34 1.18 4.78
N THR A 228 12.66 1.16 4.92
CA THR A 228 13.39 -0.02 5.32
C THR A 228 13.67 0.01 6.81
N ASP A 229 13.66 -1.16 7.43
CA ASP A 229 14.06 -1.30 8.80
C ASP A 229 15.56 -1.04 8.96
N ILE A 230 15.97 -0.36 10.04
CA ILE A 230 17.37 -0.02 10.26
C ILE A 230 18.21 -1.20 10.76
N ASP A 231 17.55 -2.18 11.37
CA ASP A 231 18.15 -3.36 11.97
C ASP A 231 18.26 -4.47 10.92
N THR A 232 17.22 -4.70 10.11
CA THR A 232 17.21 -5.76 9.08
C THR A 232 17.58 -5.28 7.68
N GLY A 233 17.28 -4.03 7.33
CA GLY A 233 17.40 -3.51 5.96
C GLY A 233 16.23 -3.87 5.03
N ASP A 234 15.26 -4.65 5.51
CA ASP A 234 14.09 -5.09 4.73
C ASP A 234 12.99 -4.03 4.72
N LEU A 235 12.09 -4.11 3.74
CA LEU A 235 10.91 -3.24 3.69
C LEU A 235 9.99 -3.53 4.87
N VAL A 236 9.60 -2.46 5.57
CA VAL A 236 8.68 -2.53 6.71
C VAL A 236 7.26 -2.72 6.20
N GLU A 237 6.57 -3.74 6.69
CA GLU A 237 5.13 -3.93 6.44
C GLU A 237 4.33 -3.04 7.40
N ILE A 238 3.69 -2.02 6.85
CA ILE A 238 2.99 -0.97 7.60
C ILE A 238 1.52 -1.36 7.75
N SER A 239 1.03 -1.35 8.98
CA SER A 239 -0.40 -1.53 9.29
C SER A 239 -1.12 -0.18 9.20
N ASN A 240 -0.64 0.80 9.96
CA ASN A 240 -1.19 2.15 9.98
C ASN A 240 -0.08 3.17 10.33
N GLY A 241 -0.44 4.45 10.33
CA GLY A 241 0.52 5.51 10.64
C GLY A 241 -0.15 6.80 11.06
N GLU A 242 0.63 7.64 11.72
CA GLU A 242 0.22 8.92 12.28
C GLU A 242 1.18 10.03 11.84
N PHE A 243 0.64 11.23 11.67
CA PHE A 243 1.45 12.41 11.42
C PHE A 243 2.00 12.98 12.71
N LEU A 244 3.28 13.31 12.67
CA LEU A 244 3.94 14.04 13.73
C LEU A 244 4.23 15.46 13.25
N THR A 245 3.86 16.44 14.06
CA THR A 245 4.29 17.83 13.85
C THR A 245 5.81 17.90 14.00
N THR A 246 6.51 18.13 12.90
CA THR A 246 7.97 18.23 12.88
C THR A 246 8.42 19.66 12.61
N ASN A 247 9.44 20.10 13.35
CA ASN A 247 10.13 21.36 13.07
C ASN A 247 11.40 21.09 12.25
N ILE A 248 11.56 21.81 11.13
CA ILE A 248 12.73 21.67 10.26
C ILE A 248 13.86 22.55 10.80
N VAL A 249 14.87 21.92 11.39
CA VAL A 249 16.01 22.64 12.00
C VAL A 249 17.00 23.16 10.95
N SER A 250 17.23 22.41 9.86
CA SER A 250 18.13 22.83 8.77
C SER A 250 17.86 22.05 7.49
N ILE A 251 18.23 22.62 6.33
CA ILE A 251 18.11 22.01 5.01
C ILE A 251 19.47 22.06 4.33
N GLU A 252 20.01 20.90 3.95
CA GLU A 252 21.23 20.81 3.15
C GLU A 252 20.90 20.43 1.69
N LYS A 253 21.41 21.22 0.74
CA LYS A 253 21.19 21.01 -0.70
C LYS A 253 22.03 19.84 -1.20
N GLY A 254 21.41 18.89 -1.90
CA GLY A 254 22.11 17.76 -2.53
C GLY A 254 23.10 18.23 -3.61
N LYS A 255 24.24 17.53 -3.74
CA LYS A 255 25.28 17.81 -4.75
C LYS A 255 25.34 16.69 -5.79
N LYS A 256 25.60 17.03 -7.06
CA LYS A 256 25.75 16.07 -8.16
C LYS A 256 26.86 15.06 -7.82
N GLY A 257 26.59 13.76 -7.99
CA GLY A 257 27.50 12.66 -7.60
C GLY A 257 27.44 12.26 -6.13
N ASN A 258 26.80 13.06 -5.28
CA ASN A 258 26.47 12.73 -3.89
C ASN A 258 25.03 13.14 -3.58
N PRO A 259 24.03 12.53 -4.25
CA PRO A 259 22.65 12.71 -3.87
C PRO A 259 22.46 12.06 -2.49
N ARG A 260 22.63 12.86 -1.43
CA ARG A 260 22.18 12.57 -0.07
C ARG A 260 22.56 11.16 0.42
N LYS A 261 23.86 10.89 0.60
CA LYS A 261 24.34 9.62 1.18
C LYS A 261 24.22 9.69 2.70
N ASN A 262 23.26 8.99 3.30
CA ASN A 262 23.35 8.59 4.71
C ASN A 262 24.50 7.56 4.81
N LYS A 263 25.76 8.03 4.83
CA LYS A 263 26.92 7.19 5.16
C LYS A 263 27.05 7.15 6.68
N ARG A 264 26.55 6.07 7.27
CA ARG A 264 26.93 5.55 8.60
C ARG A 264 28.47 5.42 8.62
N ASN A 265 29.16 5.98 9.61
CA ASN A 265 30.50 5.51 9.94
C ASN A 265 30.80 5.64 11.44
N ASN A 266 31.34 4.56 12.00
CA ASN A 266 31.72 4.40 13.40
C ASN A 266 32.90 5.31 13.81
N ARG A 267 32.80 5.88 15.02
CA ARG A 267 33.85 6.30 15.98
C ARG A 267 35.22 6.76 15.45
N LYS A 268 35.49 8.07 15.54
CA LYS A 268 36.39 8.74 16.52
C LYS A 268 36.75 10.15 16.02
N SER A 269 36.67 11.11 16.95
CA SER A 269 37.34 12.42 16.96
C SER A 269 37.34 13.24 15.67
N GLU A 270 36.36 14.13 15.54
CA GLU A 270 36.54 15.55 15.26
C GLU A 270 35.16 16.23 15.25
N LYS A 271 35.06 17.43 15.82
CA LYS A 271 33.82 18.23 15.84
C LYS A 271 33.36 18.49 14.40
N LYS A 272 32.46 17.67 13.88
CA LYS A 272 31.78 17.87 12.60
C LYS A 272 30.29 17.76 12.88
N LEU A 273 29.56 18.88 12.72
CA LEU A 273 28.13 18.95 12.98
C LEU A 273 27.41 17.88 12.14
N GLU A 274 26.94 16.85 12.84
CA GLU A 274 26.12 15.78 12.28
C GLU A 274 24.68 16.26 12.11
N LYS A 275 24.07 15.79 11.03
CA LYS A 275 22.67 15.98 10.67
C LYS A 275 21.79 15.26 11.70
N TYR A 276 21.12 16.01 12.57
CA TYR A 276 20.07 15.49 13.45
C TYR A 276 18.76 16.23 13.18
N ILE A 277 17.77 15.54 12.60
CA ILE A 277 16.37 15.88 12.88
C ILE A 277 15.95 14.89 13.96
N LYS A 278 15.77 15.40 15.17
CA LYS A 278 15.49 14.58 16.35
C LYS A 278 13.99 14.36 16.46
N THR A 279 13.47 13.30 15.85
CA THR A 279 12.19 12.72 16.27
C THR A 279 12.53 11.62 17.28
N GLN A 280 12.42 11.94 18.57
CA GLN A 280 12.73 11.00 19.64
C GLN A 280 11.45 10.22 19.99
N MET A 281 11.29 9.03 19.41
CA MET A 281 10.56 7.94 20.07
C MET A 281 11.33 6.66 19.79
N LEU A 282 12.23 6.34 20.72
CA LEU A 282 12.74 5.00 20.91
C LEU A 282 12.21 4.55 22.27
N GLU A 283 10.96 4.10 22.29
CA GLU A 283 10.48 3.25 23.39
C GLU A 283 10.93 1.83 23.05
N TYR A 284 12.20 1.54 23.34
CA TYR A 284 12.61 0.16 23.49
C TYR A 284 12.12 -0.30 24.86
N MET A 285 11.19 -1.24 24.87
CA MET A 285 10.74 -1.87 26.09
C MET A 285 11.48 -3.20 26.22
N GLU A 286 12.20 -3.35 27.33
CA GLU A 286 12.82 -4.62 27.68
C GLU A 286 11.74 -5.56 28.22
N LEU A 287 11.44 -6.57 27.43
CA LEU A 287 10.35 -7.52 27.62
C LEU A 287 10.83 -8.88 28.12
#